data_AF-A0A5C2RNY2-F1
#
_entry.id   AF-A0A5C2RNY2-F1
#
_cell.length_a   1.000
_cell.length_b   1.000
_cell.length_c   1.000
_cell.angle_alpha   90.00
_cell.angle_beta   90.00
_cell.angle_gamma   90.00
#
_symmetry.space_group_name_H-M   'P 1'
#
loop_
_entity.id
_entity.type
_entity.pdbx_description
1 polymer ?
#
loop_
_entity_poly.entity_id
_entity_poly.type
_entity_poly.pdbx_seq_one_letter_code
_entity_poly.pdbx_strand_id
1 'polypeptide(L)'
;MKRLDDYKKPSGVFSAADGWHEATVELPAPQDGVEFNSEEDAPHFPVEGVHFRDLLELIIAEVQDPRLAEQRHWYLHERYWHPPQPQRDTGSPSDTSQTTPSSPPDPIRIITKTYNSNDMLCAHEELRQMPRCPDDLADLEYAILLLLAYSDSTHLASFGSASLWPIYIYIGNVTKYIRGRPMSFTAQHLTYLPKLPDNVQDFYEREHGAHASAETLRWLRCELMQKIWELILNDKFKDAYRHGVVVECADGVIRRLFPRLFVYSADYPEKVLIAAMRHLGECPCPRCLIKMKQINAAGTTVDTQRRAHKRVDTEALQYTINRVRASIFKNGLPMASKRAKDPLKNLSLFPIQSTLSKFMFEFKANFYELFAPDLMHEFELGVWKGVFNHLLRLLVAQGGGALQTFNERSVFLTLV
;
A
#
# COMPACT_ATOMS: atom_id res chain seq x y z
N MET A 1 -35.76 19.28 5.15
CA MET A 1 -34.49 18.57 4.95
C MET A 1 -33.91 18.32 6.33
N LYS A 2 -33.92 17.09 6.84
CA LYS A 2 -33.23 16.79 8.11
C LYS A 2 -31.72 17.01 7.88
N ARG A 3 -31.04 17.69 8.81
CA ARG A 3 -29.58 17.84 8.73
C ARG A 3 -28.95 16.44 8.77
N LEU A 4 -27.87 16.26 8.01
CA LEU A 4 -27.12 14.99 7.98
C LEU A 4 -26.69 14.58 9.40
N ASP A 5 -26.44 15.57 10.27
CA ASP A 5 -26.04 15.40 11.66
C ASP A 5 -27.09 14.65 12.52
N ASP A 6 -28.38 14.71 12.15
CA ASP A 6 -29.47 14.02 12.84
C ASP A 6 -29.84 12.67 12.17
N TYR A 7 -29.17 12.32 11.06
CA TYR A 7 -29.42 11.08 10.35
C TYR A 7 -28.74 9.92 11.08
N LYS A 8 -29.53 9.14 11.81
CA LYS A 8 -29.13 7.80 12.24
C LYS A 8 -29.59 6.80 11.20
N LYS A 9 -28.65 6.12 10.54
CA LYS A 9 -28.98 5.00 9.65
C LYS A 9 -29.76 3.95 10.48
N PRO A 10 -30.98 3.56 10.08
CA PRO A 10 -31.83 2.68 10.89
C PRO A 10 -31.17 1.34 11.25
N SER A 11 -30.26 0.88 10.40
CA SER A 11 -29.54 -0.38 10.55
C SER A 11 -28.17 -0.25 11.26
N GLY A 12 -27.77 0.96 11.67
CA GLY A 12 -26.43 1.23 12.21
C GLY A 12 -25.39 1.52 11.12
N VAL A 13 -24.21 2.03 11.52
CA VAL A 13 -23.11 2.41 10.59
C VAL A 13 -22.40 1.17 10.03
N PHE A 14 -22.27 0.11 10.83
CA PHE A 14 -21.67 -1.17 10.45
C PHE A 14 -22.75 -2.26 10.32
N SER A 15 -23.76 -2.00 9.50
CA SER A 15 -24.87 -2.94 9.35
C SER A 15 -24.49 -4.13 8.49
N ALA A 16 -24.90 -5.34 8.90
CA ALA A 16 -24.73 -6.56 8.10
C ALA A 16 -25.41 -6.48 6.73
N ALA A 17 -26.49 -5.68 6.62
CA ALA A 17 -27.16 -5.42 5.34
C ALA A 17 -26.28 -4.66 4.34
N ASP A 18 -25.27 -3.93 4.81
CA ASP A 18 -24.27 -3.28 3.95
C ASP A 18 -23.01 -4.16 3.76
N GLY A 19 -23.04 -5.41 4.22
CA GLY A 19 -21.92 -6.36 4.14
C GLY A 19 -20.83 -6.13 5.17
N TRP A 20 -21.14 -5.50 6.32
CA TRP A 20 -20.22 -5.39 7.45
C TRP A 20 -20.31 -6.60 8.36
N HIS A 21 -19.15 -7.06 8.80
CA HIS A 21 -18.96 -8.12 9.78
C HIS A 21 -18.14 -7.58 10.95
N GLU A 22 -18.35 -8.17 12.12
CA GLU A 22 -17.54 -7.93 13.31
C GLU A 22 -16.80 -9.20 13.67
N ALA A 23 -15.52 -9.08 14.02
CA ALA A 23 -14.70 -10.19 14.45
C ALA A 23 -13.85 -9.82 15.68
N THR A 24 -13.46 -10.85 16.41
CA THR A 24 -12.41 -10.80 17.42
C THR A 24 -11.16 -11.41 16.84
N VAL A 25 -10.04 -10.72 17.00
CA VAL A 25 -8.72 -11.19 16.58
C VAL A 25 -7.92 -11.62 17.81
N GLU A 26 -7.47 -12.87 17.80
CA GLU A 26 -6.64 -13.43 18.87
C GLU A 26 -5.15 -13.18 18.60
N LEU A 27 -4.49 -12.48 19.52
CA LEU A 27 -3.04 -12.23 19.45
C LEU A 27 -2.29 -13.17 20.38
N PRO A 28 -1.37 -14.02 19.88
CA PRO A 28 -0.52 -14.80 20.76
C PRO A 28 0.35 -13.86 21.61
N ALA A 29 0.33 -14.05 22.92
CA ALA A 29 0.91 -13.12 23.90
C ALA A 29 2.11 -13.74 24.61
N PRO A 30 3.32 -13.76 23.98
CA PRO A 30 4.51 -14.30 24.61
C PRO A 30 4.97 -13.41 25.77
N GLN A 31 5.64 -14.02 26.75
CA GLN A 31 6.28 -13.33 27.86
C GLN A 31 7.78 -13.63 27.88
N ASP A 32 8.60 -12.60 28.11
CA ASP A 32 10.06 -12.72 28.17
C ASP A 32 10.46 -13.71 29.29
N GLY A 33 11.27 -14.72 28.94
CA GLY A 33 11.74 -15.74 29.88
C GLY A 33 10.74 -16.88 30.17
N VAL A 34 9.55 -16.87 29.57
CA VAL A 34 8.54 -17.92 29.73
C VAL A 34 8.53 -18.84 28.51
N GLU A 35 8.62 -20.15 28.74
CA GLU A 35 8.62 -21.17 27.69
C GLU A 35 7.23 -21.78 27.52
N PHE A 36 6.82 -21.99 26.27
CA PHE A 36 5.61 -22.70 25.87
C PHE A 36 5.98 -23.89 24.98
N ASN A 37 5.16 -24.95 24.92
CA ASN A 37 5.44 -26.08 24.02
C ASN A 37 5.32 -25.67 22.54
N SER A 38 4.39 -24.77 22.25
CA SER A 38 4.12 -24.17 20.95
C SER A 38 3.64 -22.73 21.08
N GLU A 39 3.45 -22.05 19.94
CA GLU A 39 2.89 -20.69 19.94
C GLU A 39 1.40 -20.71 20.33
N GLU A 40 0.71 -21.79 19.95
CA GLU A 40 -0.69 -22.05 20.23
C GLU A 40 -0.98 -22.27 21.71
N ASP A 41 0.01 -22.74 22.49
CA ASP A 41 -0.10 -22.94 23.94
C ASP A 41 0.10 -21.63 24.74
N ALA A 42 0.59 -20.56 24.11
CA ALA A 42 0.71 -19.28 24.78
C ALA A 42 -0.69 -18.67 25.01
N PRO A 43 -0.89 -17.86 26.08
CA PRO A 43 -2.12 -17.10 26.24
C PRO A 43 -2.40 -16.24 25.00
N HIS A 44 -3.67 -16.16 24.61
CA HIS A 44 -4.11 -15.35 23.47
C HIS A 44 -4.88 -14.14 23.99
N PHE A 45 -4.46 -12.96 23.57
CA PHE A 45 -5.09 -11.71 23.92
C PHE A 45 -6.17 -11.35 22.87
N PRO A 46 -7.46 -11.32 23.25
CA PRO A 46 -8.54 -11.02 22.32
C PRO A 46 -8.60 -9.52 22.03
N VAL A 47 -8.67 -9.17 20.76
CA VAL A 47 -8.92 -7.81 20.28
C VAL A 47 -10.28 -7.78 19.57
N GLU A 48 -11.28 -7.28 20.27
CA GLU A 48 -12.66 -7.12 19.78
C GLU A 48 -12.81 -5.85 18.92
N GLY A 49 -13.96 -5.70 18.24
CA GLY A 49 -14.33 -4.49 17.51
C GLY A 49 -13.63 -4.34 16.14
N VAL A 50 -13.17 -5.44 15.54
CA VAL A 50 -12.68 -5.43 14.15
C VAL A 50 -13.89 -5.44 13.21
N HIS A 51 -14.20 -4.29 12.63
CA HIS A 51 -15.25 -4.18 11.62
C HIS A 51 -14.66 -4.27 10.21
N PHE A 52 -15.10 -5.26 9.43
CA PHE A 52 -14.59 -5.50 8.08
C PHE A 52 -15.68 -5.96 7.11
N ARG A 53 -15.39 -5.90 5.81
CA ARG A 53 -16.22 -6.48 4.74
C ARG A 53 -15.44 -7.62 4.09
N ASP A 54 -16.14 -8.64 3.60
CA ASP A 54 -15.50 -9.68 2.78
C ASP A 54 -14.91 -9.04 1.51
N LEU A 55 -13.60 -9.22 1.29
CA LEU A 55 -12.89 -8.54 0.22
C LEU A 55 -13.38 -8.97 -1.17
N LEU A 56 -13.74 -10.24 -1.35
CA LEU A 56 -14.22 -10.75 -2.63
C LEU A 56 -15.61 -10.21 -2.93
N GLU A 57 -16.52 -10.25 -1.97
CA GLU A 57 -17.86 -9.68 -2.10
C GLU A 57 -17.80 -8.16 -2.35
N LEU A 58 -16.88 -7.46 -1.67
CA LEU A 58 -16.66 -6.02 -1.84
C LEU A 58 -16.27 -5.66 -3.28
N ILE A 59 -15.30 -6.36 -3.85
CA ILE A 59 -14.79 -6.05 -5.20
C ILE A 59 -15.77 -6.49 -6.29
N ILE A 60 -16.54 -7.57 -6.07
CA ILE A 60 -17.62 -7.98 -6.99
C ILE A 60 -18.72 -6.91 -6.99
N ALA A 61 -19.18 -6.48 -5.82
CA ALA A 61 -20.20 -5.45 -5.71
C ALA A 61 -19.76 -4.12 -6.36
N GLU A 62 -18.49 -3.74 -6.22
CA GLU A 62 -17.94 -2.55 -6.87
C GLU A 62 -17.94 -2.69 -8.40
N VAL A 63 -17.54 -3.85 -8.93
CA VAL A 63 -17.53 -4.12 -10.37
C VAL A 63 -18.94 -4.14 -10.97
N GLN A 64 -19.93 -4.58 -10.20
CA GLN A 64 -21.34 -4.60 -10.57
C GLN A 64 -22.03 -3.25 -10.43
N ASP A 65 -21.34 -2.21 -9.92
CA ASP A 65 -21.90 -0.88 -9.79
C ASP A 65 -22.12 -0.21 -11.16
N PRO A 66 -23.39 0.05 -11.56
CA PRO A 66 -23.71 0.65 -12.85
C PRO A 66 -23.17 2.07 -13.02
N ARG A 67 -22.86 2.78 -11.92
CA ARG A 67 -22.30 4.14 -11.97
C ARG A 67 -20.91 4.20 -12.59
N LEU A 68 -20.21 3.07 -12.62
CA LEU A 68 -18.82 2.95 -13.09
C LEU A 68 -18.68 2.08 -14.36
N ALA A 69 -19.79 1.57 -14.91
CA ALA A 69 -19.80 0.62 -16.02
C ALA A 69 -18.99 1.11 -17.23
N GLU A 70 -19.27 2.32 -17.70
CA GLU A 70 -18.63 2.91 -18.90
C GLU A 70 -17.22 3.47 -18.62
N GLN A 71 -16.83 3.60 -17.34
CA GLN A 71 -15.57 4.22 -16.93
C GLN A 71 -14.47 3.21 -16.63
N ARG A 72 -14.76 1.91 -16.73
CA ARG A 72 -13.81 0.82 -16.53
C ARG A 72 -13.01 0.54 -17.80
N HIS A 73 -11.69 0.44 -17.62
CA HIS A 73 -10.78 -0.05 -18.63
C HIS A 73 -10.46 -1.53 -18.34
N TRP A 74 -11.06 -2.42 -19.12
CA TRP A 74 -10.79 -3.86 -19.05
C TRP A 74 -9.56 -4.26 -19.87
N TYR A 75 -9.36 -3.62 -21.03
CA TYR A 75 -8.24 -3.89 -21.90
C TYR A 75 -7.10 -2.90 -21.68
N LEU A 76 -5.91 -3.46 -21.61
CA LEU A 76 -4.69 -2.71 -21.38
C LEU A 76 -4.11 -2.23 -22.69
N HIS A 77 -3.42 -1.11 -22.61
CA HIS A 77 -2.78 -0.53 -23.78
C HIS A 77 -1.53 0.24 -23.40
N GLU A 78 -0.65 0.32 -24.38
CA GLU A 78 0.45 1.26 -24.36
C GLU A 78 -0.06 2.64 -24.78
N ARG A 79 0.48 3.69 -24.16
CA ARG A 79 0.15 5.06 -24.53
C ARG A 79 1.41 5.81 -24.93
N TYR A 80 1.40 6.37 -26.13
CA TYR A 80 2.50 7.14 -26.66
C TYR A 80 2.09 8.60 -26.84
N TRP A 81 3.03 9.51 -26.60
CA TRP A 81 2.92 10.90 -27.04
C TRP A 81 3.85 11.10 -28.23
N HIS A 82 3.30 11.69 -29.28
CA HIS A 82 4.03 12.04 -30.48
C HIS A 82 4.42 13.51 -30.37
N PRO A 83 5.72 13.82 -30.17
CA PRO A 83 6.15 15.21 -30.08
C PRO A 83 5.85 15.93 -31.41
N PRO A 84 5.39 17.20 -31.36
CA PRO A 84 5.17 17.97 -32.57
C PRO A 84 6.49 18.15 -33.33
N GLN A 85 6.41 18.19 -34.67
CA GLN A 85 7.58 18.50 -35.48
C GLN A 85 8.11 19.90 -35.14
N PRO A 86 9.44 20.10 -35.07
CA PRO A 86 10.00 21.44 -34.92
C PRO A 86 9.49 22.32 -36.08
N GLN A 87 8.74 23.39 -35.77
CA GLN A 87 8.40 24.37 -36.79
C GLN A 87 9.70 25.02 -37.28
N ARG A 88 9.92 25.04 -38.60
CA ARG A 88 10.97 25.88 -39.18
C ARG A 88 10.56 27.32 -38.91
N ASP A 89 11.38 28.08 -38.19
CA ASP A 89 11.23 29.53 -38.11
C ASP A 89 11.26 30.10 -39.53
N THR A 90 10.11 30.50 -40.07
CA THR A 90 9.99 31.14 -41.39
C THR A 90 10.45 32.60 -41.37
N GLY A 91 11.42 32.92 -40.51
CA GLY A 91 11.81 34.28 -40.13
C GLY A 91 13.16 34.77 -40.65
N SER A 92 13.82 34.09 -41.59
CA SER A 92 15.05 34.59 -42.24
C SER A 92 15.21 34.05 -43.66
N PRO A 93 15.30 34.90 -44.70
CA PRO A 93 15.61 34.48 -46.06
C PRO A 93 17.12 34.58 -46.31
N SER A 94 17.88 33.54 -45.97
CA SER A 94 19.21 33.30 -46.55
C SER A 94 19.79 31.98 -46.05
N ASP A 95 19.64 30.91 -46.82
CA ASP A 95 20.76 30.23 -47.46
C ASP A 95 20.32 28.87 -48.02
N THR A 96 20.58 28.71 -49.32
CA THR A 96 20.49 27.46 -50.06
C THR A 96 21.49 26.44 -49.52
N SER A 97 21.07 25.66 -48.52
CA SER A 97 21.60 24.32 -48.31
C SER A 97 20.43 23.36 -48.08
N GLN A 98 20.39 22.29 -48.89
CA GLN A 98 19.42 21.21 -48.77
C GLN A 98 19.54 20.56 -47.39
N THR A 99 18.76 21.03 -46.43
CA THR A 99 18.54 20.32 -45.17
C THR A 99 17.43 19.32 -45.41
N THR A 100 17.80 18.04 -45.42
CA THR A 100 16.89 16.90 -45.33
C THR A 100 15.81 17.17 -44.27
N PRO A 101 14.53 16.84 -44.54
CA PRO A 101 13.51 17.00 -43.52
C PRO A 101 13.93 16.18 -42.30
N SER A 102 14.15 16.83 -41.15
CA SER A 102 14.44 16.13 -39.91
C SER A 102 13.28 15.18 -39.65
N SER A 103 13.56 13.89 -39.60
CA SER A 103 12.56 12.87 -39.27
C SER A 103 11.81 13.28 -38.00
N PRO A 104 10.48 13.08 -37.95
CA PRO A 104 9.70 13.44 -36.77
C PRO A 104 10.30 12.77 -35.53
N PRO A 105 10.27 13.44 -34.36
CA PRO A 105 10.79 12.84 -33.14
C PRO A 105 10.10 11.51 -32.83
N ASP A 106 10.85 10.56 -32.29
CA ASP A 106 10.30 9.27 -31.93
C ASP A 106 9.17 9.41 -30.89
N PRO A 107 8.11 8.60 -30.96
CA PRO A 107 7.04 8.60 -29.97
C PRO A 107 7.58 8.27 -28.58
N ILE A 108 7.15 9.02 -27.57
CA ILE A 108 7.58 8.83 -26.19
C ILE A 108 6.53 8.02 -25.43
N ARG A 109 6.95 6.92 -24.80
CA ARG A 109 6.07 6.11 -23.94
C ARG A 109 5.65 6.90 -22.71
N ILE A 110 4.34 7.01 -22.45
CA ILE A 110 3.78 7.63 -21.25
C ILE A 110 3.03 6.60 -20.41
N ILE A 111 3.33 6.58 -19.11
CA ILE A 111 2.56 5.88 -18.09
C ILE A 111 1.78 6.92 -17.29
N THR A 112 0.45 6.84 -17.34
CA THR A 112 -0.45 7.81 -16.66
C THR A 112 -1.45 7.15 -15.72
N LYS A 113 -1.68 5.84 -15.90
CA LYS A 113 -2.72 5.06 -15.26
C LYS A 113 -2.16 3.68 -14.94
N THR A 114 -2.81 2.99 -14.02
CA THR A 114 -2.47 1.60 -13.67
C THR A 114 -2.62 0.67 -14.87
N TYR A 115 -3.67 0.80 -15.67
CA TYR A 115 -3.91 -0.04 -16.86
C TYR A 115 -3.03 0.26 -18.08
N ASN A 116 -2.08 1.20 -17.99
CA ASN A 116 -1.05 1.42 -19.02
C ASN A 116 0.38 1.35 -18.49
N SER A 117 0.55 0.87 -17.25
CA SER A 117 1.88 0.59 -16.68
C SER A 117 2.46 -0.70 -17.25
N ASN A 118 3.78 -0.81 -17.18
CA ASN A 118 4.49 -2.00 -17.65
C ASN A 118 4.10 -3.23 -16.83
N ASP A 119 4.05 -3.12 -15.50
CA ASP A 119 3.71 -4.24 -14.61
C ASP A 119 2.32 -4.80 -14.93
N MET A 120 1.37 -3.94 -15.32
CA MET A 120 0.02 -4.37 -15.66
C MET A 120 -0.04 -5.06 -17.03
N LEU A 121 0.73 -4.57 -18.00
CA LEU A 121 0.87 -5.23 -19.31
C LEU A 121 1.52 -6.61 -19.17
N CYS A 122 2.55 -6.74 -18.32
CA CYS A 122 3.15 -8.03 -17.99
C CYS A 122 2.14 -8.98 -17.37
N ALA A 123 1.40 -8.54 -16.35
CA ALA A 123 0.38 -9.37 -15.70
C ALA A 123 -0.71 -9.85 -16.69
N HIS A 124 -1.11 -8.99 -17.63
CA HIS A 124 -2.07 -9.37 -18.67
C HIS A 124 -1.51 -10.36 -19.68
N GLU A 125 -0.24 -10.24 -20.04
CA GLU A 125 0.43 -11.23 -20.87
C GLU A 125 0.49 -12.59 -20.17
N GLU A 126 0.85 -12.62 -18.88
CA GLU A 126 0.81 -13.85 -18.08
C GLU A 126 -0.60 -14.46 -18.05
N LEU A 127 -1.63 -13.63 -17.90
CA LEU A 127 -3.02 -14.09 -17.94
C LEU A 127 -3.40 -14.69 -19.31
N ARG A 128 -2.93 -14.10 -20.42
CA ARG A 128 -3.19 -14.62 -21.78
C ARG A 128 -2.50 -15.95 -22.04
N GLN A 129 -1.34 -16.19 -21.43
CA GLN A 129 -0.57 -17.42 -21.56
C GLN A 129 -1.08 -18.54 -20.64
N MET A 130 -1.87 -18.21 -19.63
CA MET A 130 -2.44 -19.17 -18.70
C MET A 130 -3.51 -20.05 -19.38
N PRO A 131 -3.55 -21.37 -19.10
CA PRO A 131 -4.63 -22.23 -19.56
C PRO A 131 -5.99 -21.73 -19.08
N ARG A 132 -6.98 -21.74 -19.98
CA ARG A 132 -8.37 -21.42 -19.62
C ARG A 132 -8.97 -22.54 -18.75
N CYS A 133 -9.89 -22.17 -17.88
CA CYS A 133 -10.68 -23.12 -17.10
C CYS A 133 -11.53 -23.98 -18.05
N PRO A 134 -11.49 -25.32 -17.95
CA PRO A 134 -12.25 -26.21 -18.84
C PRO A 134 -13.77 -26.01 -18.79
N ASP A 135 -14.28 -25.55 -17.65
CA ASP A 135 -15.72 -25.34 -17.43
C ASP A 135 -16.21 -23.98 -17.96
N ASP A 136 -15.30 -23.12 -18.43
CA ASP A 136 -15.68 -21.82 -18.99
C ASP A 136 -16.19 -21.93 -20.42
N LEU A 137 -17.08 -21.00 -20.78
CA LEU A 137 -17.42 -20.77 -22.18
C LEU A 137 -16.17 -20.37 -22.98
N ALA A 138 -16.13 -20.82 -24.23
CA ALA A 138 -14.98 -20.59 -25.12
C ALA A 138 -14.68 -19.10 -25.34
N ASP A 139 -15.72 -18.27 -25.33
CA ASP A 139 -15.68 -16.82 -25.54
C ASP A 139 -15.68 -16.00 -24.23
N LEU A 140 -15.66 -16.66 -23.05
CA LEU A 140 -15.67 -15.94 -21.77
C LEU A 140 -14.46 -14.99 -21.65
N GLU A 141 -14.69 -13.72 -21.38
CA GLU A 141 -13.58 -12.77 -21.29
C GLU A 141 -12.80 -12.95 -19.98
N TYR A 142 -11.47 -12.97 -20.08
CA TYR A 142 -10.58 -12.98 -18.92
C TYR A 142 -10.01 -11.58 -18.72
N ALA A 143 -10.15 -11.02 -17.53
CA ALA A 143 -9.67 -9.68 -17.23
C ALA A 143 -8.99 -9.62 -15.86
N ILE A 144 -8.00 -8.73 -15.73
CA ILE A 144 -7.38 -8.45 -14.45
C ILE A 144 -8.16 -7.35 -13.75
N LEU A 145 -8.45 -7.58 -12.47
CA LEU A 145 -9.06 -6.61 -11.58
C LEU A 145 -8.00 -6.04 -10.63
N LEU A 146 -7.59 -4.80 -10.88
CA LEU A 146 -6.53 -4.13 -10.12
C LEU A 146 -7.04 -3.69 -8.75
N LEU A 147 -6.44 -4.19 -7.68
CA LEU A 147 -6.74 -3.77 -6.31
C LEU A 147 -5.64 -2.84 -5.80
N LEU A 148 -6.02 -1.62 -5.43
CA LEU A 148 -5.14 -0.65 -4.81
C LEU A 148 -5.59 -0.41 -3.37
N ALA A 149 -4.78 -0.86 -2.42
CA ALA A 149 -5.00 -0.67 -1.01
C ALA A 149 -4.45 0.68 -0.55
N TYR A 150 -5.23 1.36 0.28
CA TYR A 150 -4.83 2.60 0.95
C TYR A 150 -5.22 2.50 2.41
N SER A 151 -4.35 2.99 3.28
CA SER A 151 -4.69 3.09 4.69
C SER A 151 -4.02 4.31 5.30
N ASP A 152 -4.76 4.94 6.21
CA ASP A 152 -4.35 6.17 6.86
C ASP A 152 -5.11 6.35 8.18
N SER A 153 -4.38 6.44 9.29
CA SER A 153 -4.98 6.69 10.61
C SER A 153 -5.44 8.15 10.72
N THR A 154 -6.74 8.38 10.73
CA THR A 154 -7.35 9.70 10.77
C THR A 154 -7.82 10.07 12.19
N HIS A 155 -7.46 11.26 12.67
CA HIS A 155 -8.04 11.84 13.88
C HIS A 155 -9.47 12.34 13.60
N LEU A 156 -10.44 11.90 14.41
CA LEU A 156 -11.86 12.24 14.21
C LEU A 156 -12.26 13.59 14.81
N ALA A 157 -11.49 14.07 15.79
CA ALA A 157 -11.77 15.32 16.46
C ALA A 157 -10.46 16.08 16.71
N SER A 158 -10.51 17.40 16.60
CA SER A 158 -9.36 18.27 16.92
C SER A 158 -9.03 18.27 18.43
N PHE A 159 -9.94 17.76 19.25
CA PHE A 159 -9.78 17.56 20.69
C PHE A 159 -10.21 16.14 21.06
N GLY A 160 -9.44 15.48 21.94
CA GLY A 160 -9.68 14.10 22.36
C GLY A 160 -8.83 13.06 21.63
N SER A 161 -9.00 11.79 21.99
CA SER A 161 -8.22 10.64 21.50
C SER A 161 -8.91 9.84 20.40
N ALA A 162 -10.10 10.28 19.97
CA ALA A 162 -10.90 9.60 18.95
C ALA A 162 -10.19 9.62 17.59
N SER A 163 -9.99 8.43 17.03
CA SER A 163 -9.36 8.22 15.72
C SER A 163 -10.02 7.04 15.03
N LEU A 164 -10.10 7.07 13.70
CA LEU A 164 -10.43 5.92 12.88
C LEU A 164 -9.23 5.56 12.02
N TRP A 165 -9.05 4.26 11.81
CA TRP A 165 -7.98 3.77 10.96
C TRP A 165 -8.54 2.86 9.86
N PRO A 166 -9.07 3.45 8.78
CA PRO A 166 -9.63 2.69 7.68
C PRO A 166 -8.55 2.08 6.79
N ILE A 167 -8.88 0.90 6.23
CA ILE A 167 -8.29 0.41 4.98
C ILE A 167 -9.34 0.57 3.88
N TYR A 168 -8.92 1.19 2.78
CA TYR A 168 -9.70 1.35 1.56
C TYR A 168 -9.17 0.49 0.43
N ILE A 169 -10.06 -0.02 -0.41
CA ILE A 169 -9.75 -0.65 -1.69
C ILE A 169 -10.29 0.22 -2.81
N TYR A 170 -9.45 0.49 -3.79
CA TYR A 170 -9.85 1.11 -5.05
C TYR A 170 -9.61 0.13 -6.20
N ILE A 171 -10.53 0.11 -7.15
CA ILE A 171 -10.32 -0.61 -8.40
C ILE A 171 -9.51 0.22 -9.38
N GLY A 172 -8.31 -0.24 -9.69
CA GLY A 172 -7.35 0.44 -10.58
C GLY A 172 -7.76 0.46 -12.05
N ASN A 173 -8.80 -0.29 -12.45
CA ASN A 173 -9.36 -0.24 -13.80
C ASN A 173 -10.13 1.07 -14.07
N VAL A 174 -10.34 1.91 -13.05
CA VAL A 174 -10.93 3.25 -13.17
C VAL A 174 -9.84 4.32 -13.09
N THR A 175 -10.00 5.37 -13.89
CA THR A 175 -8.99 6.43 -13.99
C THR A 175 -8.83 7.20 -12.68
N LYS A 176 -7.59 7.62 -12.33
CA LYS A 176 -7.31 8.41 -11.11
C LYS A 176 -8.14 9.70 -10.97
N TYR A 177 -8.63 10.28 -12.06
CA TYR A 177 -9.43 11.50 -12.02
C TYR A 177 -10.86 11.25 -11.55
N ILE A 178 -11.36 10.03 -11.74
CA ILE A 178 -12.64 9.61 -11.18
C ILE A 178 -12.38 9.18 -9.74
N ARG A 179 -11.36 8.35 -9.51
CA ARG A 179 -11.02 7.86 -8.17
C ARG A 179 -10.76 8.97 -7.15
N GLY A 180 -10.13 10.07 -7.60
CA GLY A 180 -9.87 11.24 -6.77
C GLY A 180 -11.05 12.18 -6.57
N ARG A 181 -12.23 11.91 -7.15
CA ARG A 181 -13.44 12.72 -6.91
C ARG A 181 -14.16 12.20 -5.66
N PRO A 182 -14.32 13.00 -4.60
CA PRO A 182 -15.00 12.56 -3.37
C PRO A 182 -16.42 12.04 -3.62
N MET A 183 -17.14 12.64 -4.56
CA MET A 183 -18.52 12.29 -4.90
C MET A 183 -18.66 11.06 -5.80
N SER A 184 -17.54 10.43 -6.21
CA SER A 184 -17.58 9.24 -7.06
C SER A 184 -17.77 7.94 -6.27
N PHE A 185 -17.57 7.97 -4.95
CA PHE A 185 -17.69 6.82 -4.06
C PHE A 185 -16.90 5.58 -4.51
N THR A 186 -15.78 5.77 -5.22
CA THR A 186 -14.90 4.67 -5.68
C THR A 186 -14.02 4.09 -4.57
N ALA A 187 -13.92 4.78 -3.43
CA ALA A 187 -13.16 4.34 -2.26
C ALA A 187 -14.00 3.31 -1.50
N GLN A 188 -13.71 2.04 -1.67
CA GLN A 188 -14.42 0.99 -0.96
C GLN A 188 -13.83 0.82 0.44
N HIS A 189 -14.62 1.05 1.47
CA HIS A 189 -14.20 0.82 2.85
C HIS A 189 -14.13 -0.69 3.07
N LEU A 190 -12.93 -1.20 3.40
CA LEU A 190 -12.70 -2.63 3.61
C LEU A 190 -12.74 -2.99 5.09
N THR A 191 -12.00 -2.27 5.93
CA THR A 191 -11.94 -2.54 7.37
C THR A 191 -11.60 -1.28 8.15
N TYR A 192 -11.91 -1.29 9.45
CA TYR A 192 -11.46 -0.31 10.42
C TYR A 192 -10.58 -0.99 11.47
N LEU A 193 -9.31 -0.60 11.51
CA LEU A 193 -8.30 -1.19 12.37
C LEU A 193 -8.46 -0.66 13.80
N PRO A 194 -8.67 -1.54 14.80
CA PRO A 194 -8.60 -1.13 16.19
C PRO A 194 -7.16 -0.85 16.59
N LYS A 195 -6.99 -0.03 17.62
CA LYS A 195 -5.71 0.06 18.34
C LYS A 195 -5.57 -1.17 19.23
N LEU A 196 -4.33 -1.52 19.57
CA LEU A 196 -4.10 -2.50 20.65
C LEU A 196 -4.80 -1.99 21.92
N PRO A 197 -5.77 -2.73 22.48
CA PRO A 197 -6.55 -2.27 23.63
C PRO A 197 -5.69 -1.98 24.87
N ASP A 198 -6.12 -0.99 25.67
CA ASP A 198 -5.36 -0.51 26.83
C ASP A 198 -5.28 -1.55 27.98
N ASN A 199 -6.25 -2.48 28.04
CA ASN A 199 -6.26 -3.59 29.00
C ASN A 199 -5.24 -4.70 28.68
N VAL A 200 -4.41 -4.56 27.64
CA VAL A 200 -3.36 -5.53 27.31
C VAL A 200 -2.38 -5.73 28.48
N GLN A 201 -2.08 -4.68 29.25
CA GLN A 201 -1.19 -4.81 30.41
C GLN A 201 -1.85 -5.56 31.57
N ASP A 202 -3.15 -5.37 31.78
CA ASP A 202 -3.93 -6.11 32.79
C ASP A 202 -4.04 -7.59 32.41
N PHE A 203 -4.20 -7.88 31.11
CA PHE A 203 -4.14 -9.25 30.59
C PHE A 203 -2.79 -9.90 30.90
N TYR A 204 -1.68 -9.21 30.64
CA TYR A 204 -0.33 -9.72 30.90
C TYR A 204 -0.08 -9.94 32.40
N GLU A 205 -0.49 -9.01 33.26
CA GLU A 205 -0.39 -9.18 34.71
C GLU A 205 -1.18 -10.41 35.20
N ARG A 206 -2.37 -10.64 34.65
CA ARG A 206 -3.23 -11.78 35.00
C ARG A 206 -2.69 -13.13 34.52
N GLU A 207 -2.20 -13.21 33.29
CA GLU A 207 -1.73 -14.48 32.68
C GLU A 207 -0.29 -14.82 33.08
N HIS A 208 0.57 -13.81 33.22
CA HIS A 208 2.02 -13.99 33.40
C HIS A 208 2.56 -13.46 34.74
N GLY A 209 1.74 -12.76 35.54
CA GLY A 209 2.20 -12.12 36.79
C GLY A 209 3.20 -10.97 36.56
N ALA A 210 3.25 -10.44 35.34
CA ALA A 210 4.14 -9.36 34.96
C ALA A 210 3.62 -8.61 33.72
N HIS A 211 3.95 -7.33 33.63
CA HIS A 211 3.67 -6.51 32.46
C HIS A 211 4.46 -6.91 31.21
N ALA A 212 3.85 -6.71 30.04
CA ALA A 212 4.51 -6.82 28.75
C ALA A 212 5.60 -5.74 28.59
N SER A 213 6.75 -6.14 28.04
CA SER A 213 7.81 -5.19 27.69
C SER A 213 7.39 -4.23 26.57
N ALA A 214 8.03 -3.07 26.48
CA ALA A 214 7.80 -2.14 25.37
C ALA A 214 8.14 -2.72 23.99
N GLU A 215 9.00 -3.73 23.93
CA GLU A 215 9.31 -4.46 22.69
C GLU A 215 8.15 -5.41 22.33
N THR A 216 7.63 -6.16 23.30
CA THR A 216 6.48 -7.06 23.15
C THR A 216 5.24 -6.28 22.71
N LEU A 217 4.95 -5.13 23.32
CA LEU A 217 3.83 -4.27 22.89
C LEU A 217 3.99 -3.74 21.46
N ARG A 218 5.22 -3.48 21.00
CA ARG A 218 5.46 -3.06 19.60
C ARG A 218 5.22 -4.21 18.64
N TRP A 219 5.63 -5.41 19.01
CA TRP A 219 5.37 -6.62 18.26
C TRP A 219 3.87 -6.95 18.21
N LEU A 220 3.13 -6.86 19.31
CA LEU A 220 1.68 -7.09 19.34
C LEU A 220 0.90 -6.13 18.43
N ARG A 221 1.28 -4.84 18.40
CA ARG A 221 0.68 -3.88 17.45
C ARG A 221 0.92 -4.27 15.99
N CYS A 222 2.13 -4.76 15.69
CA CYS A 222 2.46 -5.24 14.36
C CYS A 222 1.73 -6.54 14.03
N GLU A 223 1.64 -7.46 14.99
CA GLU A 223 0.94 -8.74 14.86
C GLU A 223 -0.56 -8.53 14.62
N LEU A 224 -1.18 -7.56 15.30
CA LEU A 224 -2.58 -7.18 15.09
C LEU A 224 -2.87 -6.80 13.63
N MET A 225 -2.00 -5.97 13.03
CA MET A 225 -2.10 -5.64 11.60
C MET A 225 -2.04 -6.90 10.72
N GLN A 226 -1.13 -7.83 11.04
CA GLN A 226 -1.00 -9.08 10.26
C GLN A 226 -2.23 -9.98 10.41
N LYS A 227 -2.76 -10.13 11.62
CA LYS A 227 -3.95 -10.94 11.90
C LYS A 227 -5.22 -10.39 11.25
N ILE A 228 -5.38 -9.06 11.19
CA ILE A 228 -6.49 -8.46 10.47
C ILE A 228 -6.39 -8.70 8.96
N TRP A 229 -5.18 -8.64 8.38
CA TRP A 229 -4.99 -9.03 6.99
C TRP A 229 -5.22 -10.54 6.75
N GLU A 230 -4.94 -11.40 7.74
CA GLU A 230 -5.20 -12.84 7.66
C GLU A 230 -6.70 -13.13 7.58
N LEU A 231 -7.51 -12.37 8.35
CA LEU A 231 -8.97 -12.40 8.29
C LEU A 231 -9.51 -11.95 6.92
N ILE A 232 -8.93 -10.89 6.35
CA ILE A 232 -9.35 -10.30 5.07
C ILE A 232 -8.98 -11.18 3.88
N LEU A 233 -7.76 -11.72 3.87
CA LEU A 233 -7.23 -12.58 2.80
C LEU A 233 -7.66 -14.04 3.01
N ASN A 234 -8.97 -14.24 3.16
CA ASN A 234 -9.57 -15.53 3.42
C ASN A 234 -9.45 -16.49 2.21
N ASP A 235 -9.83 -17.74 2.41
CA ASP A 235 -9.67 -18.78 1.39
C ASP A 235 -10.51 -18.54 0.13
N LYS A 236 -11.68 -17.89 0.24
CA LYS A 236 -12.47 -17.49 -0.94
C LYS A 236 -11.71 -16.48 -1.80
N PHE A 237 -11.10 -15.47 -1.17
CA PHE A 237 -10.31 -14.49 -1.89
C PHE A 237 -9.04 -15.11 -2.49
N LYS A 238 -8.35 -16.00 -1.76
CA LYS A 238 -7.20 -16.76 -2.29
C LYS A 238 -7.57 -17.59 -3.52
N ASP A 239 -8.71 -18.28 -3.47
CA ASP A 239 -9.24 -19.06 -4.59
C ASP A 239 -9.52 -18.17 -5.81
N ALA A 240 -10.26 -17.07 -5.62
CA ALA A 240 -10.51 -16.08 -6.68
C ALA A 240 -9.22 -15.43 -7.20
N TYR A 241 -8.21 -15.23 -6.36
CA TYR A 241 -6.90 -14.72 -6.79
C TYR A 241 -6.19 -15.72 -7.71
N ARG A 242 -6.24 -17.02 -7.40
CA ARG A 242 -5.60 -18.09 -8.16
C ARG A 242 -6.33 -18.42 -9.46
N HIS A 243 -7.65 -18.62 -9.37
CA HIS A 243 -8.46 -19.20 -10.44
C HIS A 243 -9.37 -18.17 -11.13
N GLY A 244 -9.43 -16.95 -10.61
CA GLY A 244 -10.38 -15.95 -11.06
C GLY A 244 -11.80 -16.25 -10.61
N VAL A 245 -12.68 -15.25 -10.67
CA VAL A 245 -14.09 -15.36 -10.34
C VAL A 245 -14.95 -14.92 -11.52
N VAL A 246 -15.98 -15.68 -11.87
CA VAL A 246 -16.91 -15.34 -12.95
C VAL A 246 -17.94 -14.35 -12.43
N VAL A 247 -18.03 -13.19 -13.08
CA VAL A 247 -18.88 -12.06 -12.67
C VAL A 247 -19.55 -11.47 -13.90
N GLU A 248 -20.87 -11.27 -13.83
CA GLU A 248 -21.57 -10.38 -14.75
C GLU A 248 -21.24 -8.93 -14.33
N CYS A 249 -20.43 -8.25 -15.13
CA CYS A 249 -20.02 -6.88 -14.86
C CYS A 249 -21.16 -5.89 -15.14
N ALA A 250 -21.03 -4.67 -14.63
CA ALA A 250 -22.04 -3.61 -14.79
C ALA A 250 -22.31 -3.19 -16.25
N ASP A 251 -21.44 -3.53 -17.19
CA ASP A 251 -21.62 -3.30 -18.64
C ASP A 251 -22.39 -4.45 -19.33
N GLY A 252 -22.91 -5.42 -18.57
CA GLY A 252 -23.66 -6.58 -19.06
C GLY A 252 -22.80 -7.70 -19.63
N VAL A 253 -21.46 -7.59 -19.57
CA VAL A 253 -20.54 -8.60 -20.07
C VAL A 253 -20.08 -9.49 -18.92
N ILE A 254 -20.22 -10.80 -19.10
CA ILE A 254 -19.74 -11.80 -18.15
C ILE A 254 -18.23 -12.01 -18.36
N ARG A 255 -17.46 -11.87 -17.27
CA ARG A 255 -16.00 -12.00 -17.29
C ARG A 255 -15.50 -12.89 -16.16
N ARG A 256 -14.43 -13.64 -16.41
CA ARG A 256 -13.60 -14.20 -15.33
C ARG A 256 -12.57 -13.15 -14.91
N LEU A 257 -12.78 -12.60 -13.73
CA LEU A 257 -11.94 -11.55 -13.15
C LEU A 257 -10.85 -12.16 -12.29
N PHE A 258 -9.61 -11.72 -12.49
CA PHE A 258 -8.45 -12.12 -11.71
C PHE A 258 -8.01 -10.94 -10.83
N PRO A 259 -8.39 -10.90 -9.54
CA PRO A 259 -7.96 -9.84 -8.63
C PRO A 259 -6.45 -9.83 -8.47
N ARG A 260 -5.82 -8.65 -8.50
CA ARG A 260 -4.38 -8.49 -8.29
C ARG A 260 -4.11 -7.32 -7.34
N LEU A 261 -3.47 -7.59 -6.21
CA LEU A 261 -2.97 -6.55 -5.30
C LEU A 261 -1.78 -5.90 -5.98
N PHE A 262 -1.90 -4.61 -6.29
CA PHE A 262 -0.94 -3.92 -7.15
C PHE A 262 -0.19 -2.82 -6.40
N VAL A 263 -0.89 -2.08 -5.55
CA VAL A 263 -0.30 -1.02 -4.73
C VAL A 263 -0.90 -1.10 -3.33
N TYR A 264 -0.05 -0.91 -2.34
CA TYR A 264 -0.44 -0.51 -1.00
C TYR A 264 0.23 0.82 -0.67
N SER A 265 -0.57 1.89 -0.65
CA SER A 265 -0.13 3.23 -0.27
C SER A 265 -0.53 3.53 1.16
N ALA A 266 0.44 3.92 1.96
CA ALA A 266 0.26 4.38 3.34
C ALA A 266 1.45 5.25 3.72
N ASP A 267 1.40 5.90 4.89
CA ASP A 267 2.56 6.63 5.42
C ASP A 267 3.68 5.67 5.87
N TYR A 268 4.83 6.23 6.26
CA TYR A 268 5.99 5.42 6.64
C TYR A 268 5.75 4.52 7.87
N PRO A 269 5.27 5.04 9.02
CA PRO A 269 4.92 4.20 10.18
C PRO A 269 4.01 3.04 9.83
N GLU A 270 3.02 3.27 8.97
CA GLU A 270 2.06 2.26 8.58
C GLU A 270 2.64 1.21 7.62
N LYS A 271 3.40 1.64 6.60
CA LYS A 271 4.17 0.72 5.73
C LYS A 271 5.07 -0.22 6.54
N VAL A 272 5.68 0.30 7.61
CA VAL A 272 6.52 -0.48 8.52
C VAL A 272 5.70 -1.56 9.23
N LEU A 273 4.49 -1.26 9.69
CA LEU A 273 3.61 -2.25 10.33
C LEU A 273 3.15 -3.32 9.32
N ILE A 274 2.72 -2.90 8.14
CA ILE A 274 2.30 -3.81 7.07
C ILE A 274 3.45 -4.76 6.69
N ALA A 275 4.67 -4.23 6.56
CA ALA A 275 5.87 -4.97 6.19
C ALA A 275 6.53 -5.77 7.33
N ALA A 276 5.96 -5.78 8.54
CA ALA A 276 6.57 -6.38 9.72
C ALA A 276 8.00 -5.88 10.01
N MET A 277 8.24 -4.59 9.75
CA MET A 277 9.52 -3.93 9.92
C MET A 277 9.63 -3.19 11.25
N ARG A 278 10.87 -2.87 11.62
CA ARG A 278 11.21 -2.01 12.75
C ARG A 278 11.27 -0.57 12.28
N HIS A 279 10.52 0.29 12.95
CA HIS A 279 10.48 1.73 12.66
C HIS A 279 11.89 2.33 12.74
N LEU A 280 12.32 3.02 11.68
CA LEU A 280 13.65 3.64 11.55
C LEU A 280 14.82 2.69 11.92
N GLY A 281 14.69 1.41 11.55
CA GLY A 281 15.75 0.42 11.74
C GLY A 281 17.01 0.68 10.90
N GLU A 282 17.93 -0.29 10.89
CA GLU A 282 19.18 -0.20 10.11
C GLU A 282 18.95 0.05 8.61
N CYS A 283 17.91 -0.57 8.04
CA CYS A 283 17.45 -0.43 6.66
C CYS A 283 16.00 0.06 6.67
N PRO A 284 15.75 1.38 6.78
CA PRO A 284 14.42 1.87 7.07
C PRO A 284 13.44 1.74 5.91
N CYS A 285 13.91 1.71 4.65
CA CYS A 285 13.03 1.67 3.48
C CYS A 285 12.34 0.30 3.34
N PRO A 286 11.01 0.24 3.11
CA PRO A 286 10.29 -1.00 2.90
C PRO A 286 10.53 -1.66 1.52
N ARG A 287 11.22 -0.97 0.59
CA ARG A 287 11.49 -1.51 -0.76
C ARG A 287 12.93 -1.89 -1.01
N CYS A 288 13.89 -1.27 -0.32
CA CYS A 288 15.31 -1.49 -0.57
C CYS A 288 16.12 -1.63 0.72
N LEU A 289 17.38 -2.00 0.55
CA LEU A 289 18.31 -2.28 1.65
C LEU A 289 19.25 -1.10 1.95
N ILE A 290 18.84 0.13 1.61
CA ILE A 290 19.61 1.33 1.94
C ILE A 290 19.74 1.44 3.47
N LYS A 291 20.97 1.57 3.97
CA LYS A 291 21.19 1.73 5.41
C LYS A 291 20.90 3.17 5.85
N MET A 292 20.43 3.35 7.08
CA MET A 292 20.15 4.67 7.67
C MET A 292 21.33 5.63 7.51
N LYS A 293 22.56 5.14 7.78
CA LYS A 293 23.81 5.91 7.62
C LYS A 293 24.19 6.29 6.19
N GLN A 294 23.51 5.74 5.19
CA GLN A 294 23.77 5.97 3.76
C GLN A 294 22.76 6.94 3.13
N ILE A 295 21.71 7.34 3.85
CA ILE A 295 20.63 8.21 3.34
C ILE A 295 21.15 9.59 2.98
N ASN A 296 22.22 10.07 3.65
CA ASN A 296 22.88 11.33 3.31
C ASN A 296 23.41 11.39 1.86
N ALA A 297 23.56 10.25 1.18
CA ALA A 297 23.96 10.18 -0.22
C ALA A 297 22.78 10.16 -1.21
N ALA A 298 21.54 10.37 -0.74
CA ALA A 298 20.33 10.34 -1.56
C ALA A 298 20.47 11.21 -2.82
N GLY A 299 20.05 10.68 -3.97
CA GLY A 299 20.12 11.37 -5.26
C GLY A 299 21.48 11.29 -5.98
N THR A 300 22.51 10.73 -5.34
CA THR A 300 23.78 10.43 -6.02
C THR A 300 23.72 9.14 -6.84
N THR A 301 24.63 8.96 -7.80
CA THR A 301 24.78 7.70 -8.55
C THR A 301 24.98 6.50 -7.63
N VAL A 302 25.73 6.69 -6.54
CA VAL A 302 25.99 5.64 -5.53
C VAL A 302 24.70 5.26 -4.81
N ASP A 303 23.85 6.23 -4.46
CA ASP A 303 22.52 5.95 -3.91
C ASP A 303 21.64 5.19 -4.90
N THR A 304 21.61 5.59 -6.18
CA THR A 304 20.86 4.86 -7.22
C THR A 304 21.30 3.40 -7.32
N GLN A 305 22.61 3.13 -7.32
CA GLN A 305 23.15 1.77 -7.32
C GLN A 305 22.77 0.99 -6.06
N ARG A 306 22.80 1.62 -4.87
CA ARG A 306 22.36 0.98 -3.63
C ARG A 306 20.86 0.66 -3.65
N ARG A 307 20.02 1.60 -4.08
CA ARG A 307 18.55 1.42 -4.16
C ARG A 307 18.10 0.45 -5.25
N ALA A 308 18.98 0.08 -6.18
CA ALA A 308 18.76 -1.04 -7.09
C ALA A 308 18.71 -2.39 -6.35
N HIS A 309 19.36 -2.50 -5.19
CA HIS A 309 19.26 -3.68 -4.32
C HIS A 309 17.94 -3.61 -3.54
N LYS A 310 16.91 -4.21 -4.12
CA LYS A 310 15.58 -4.32 -3.53
C LYS A 310 15.54 -5.38 -2.43
N ARG A 311 14.58 -5.25 -1.54
CA ARG A 311 14.21 -6.33 -0.61
C ARG A 311 13.57 -7.45 -1.42
N VAL A 312 13.91 -8.68 -1.08
CA VAL A 312 13.37 -9.87 -1.72
C VAL A 312 12.88 -10.79 -0.60
N ASP A 313 11.62 -11.19 -0.70
CA ASP A 313 11.05 -12.23 0.15
C ASP A 313 11.52 -13.61 -0.34
N THR A 314 12.24 -14.34 0.49
CA THR A 314 12.89 -15.61 0.12
C THR A 314 12.61 -16.67 1.17
N GLU A 315 12.62 -17.95 0.78
CA GLU A 315 12.44 -19.06 1.71
C GLU A 315 13.43 -19.01 2.88
N ALA A 316 14.69 -18.67 2.60
CA ALA A 316 15.73 -18.55 3.63
C ALA A 316 15.43 -17.41 4.63
N LEU A 317 14.86 -16.30 4.16
CA LEU A 317 14.42 -15.21 5.01
C LEU A 317 13.23 -15.63 5.88
N GLN A 318 12.19 -16.23 5.28
CA GLN A 318 11.01 -16.69 6.01
C GLN A 318 11.38 -17.75 7.06
N TYR A 319 12.26 -18.70 6.71
CA TYR A 319 12.80 -19.67 7.66
C TYR A 319 13.50 -18.98 8.84
N THR A 320 14.30 -17.95 8.57
CA THR A 320 15.00 -17.19 9.62
C THR A 320 14.01 -16.47 10.54
N ILE A 321 12.99 -15.81 9.97
CA ILE A 321 11.92 -15.14 10.72
C ILE A 321 11.20 -16.14 11.62
N ASN A 322 10.72 -17.26 11.05
CA ASN A 322 9.95 -18.28 11.76
C ASN A 322 10.78 -18.98 12.83
N ARG A 323 12.08 -19.24 12.59
CA ARG A 323 12.98 -19.80 13.60
C ARG A 323 13.13 -18.87 14.80
N VAL A 324 13.33 -17.56 14.57
CA VAL A 324 13.45 -16.59 15.66
C VAL A 324 12.12 -16.46 16.42
N ARG A 325 10.99 -16.42 15.70
CA ARG A 325 9.65 -16.42 16.30
C ARG A 325 9.45 -17.66 17.18
N ALA A 326 9.75 -18.84 16.67
CA ALA A 326 9.65 -20.09 17.43
C ALA A 326 10.48 -20.06 18.71
N SER A 327 11.70 -19.48 18.69
CA SER A 327 12.51 -19.35 19.91
C SER A 327 11.93 -18.38 20.94
N ILE A 328 11.16 -17.37 20.54
CA ILE A 328 10.47 -16.47 21.47
C ILE A 328 9.46 -17.24 22.30
N PHE A 329 8.66 -18.09 21.65
CA PHE A 329 7.64 -18.90 22.34
C PHE A 329 8.24 -20.12 23.05
N LYS A 330 9.06 -20.92 22.35
CA LYS A 330 9.52 -22.22 22.85
C LYS A 330 10.69 -22.16 23.82
N ASN A 331 11.49 -21.10 23.78
CA ASN A 331 12.68 -20.94 24.62
C ASN A 331 12.62 -19.68 25.48
N GLY A 332 11.44 -19.03 25.55
CA GLY A 332 11.24 -17.78 26.28
C GLY A 332 12.23 -16.69 25.88
N LEU A 333 12.72 -16.71 24.63
CA LEU A 333 13.79 -15.81 24.20
C LEU A 333 13.29 -14.36 24.30
N PRO A 334 13.88 -13.51 25.16
CA PRO A 334 13.36 -12.17 25.34
C PRO A 334 13.42 -11.38 24.05
N MET A 335 12.30 -10.76 23.66
CA MET A 335 12.18 -10.12 22.34
C MET A 335 13.13 -8.93 22.19
N ALA A 336 13.47 -8.28 23.31
CA ALA A 336 14.42 -7.18 23.36
C ALA A 336 15.89 -7.64 23.22
N SER A 337 16.18 -8.93 23.36
CA SER A 337 17.54 -9.48 23.40
C SER A 337 18.28 -9.36 22.07
N LYS A 338 19.62 -9.34 22.14
CA LYS A 338 20.49 -9.38 20.96
C LYS A 338 20.25 -10.63 20.11
N ARG A 339 20.08 -11.79 20.76
CA ARG A 339 19.80 -13.07 20.08
C ARG A 339 18.51 -13.04 19.27
N ALA A 340 17.46 -12.36 19.73
CA ALA A 340 16.23 -12.17 18.96
C ALA A 340 16.38 -11.15 17.82
N LYS A 341 17.19 -10.10 18.02
CA LYS A 341 17.32 -8.98 17.08
C LYS A 341 18.33 -9.22 15.98
N ASP A 342 19.52 -9.70 16.31
CA ASP A 342 20.68 -9.76 15.41
C ASP A 342 20.42 -10.52 14.09
N PRO A 343 19.69 -11.67 14.06
CA PRO A 343 19.42 -12.37 12.81
C PRO A 343 18.62 -11.56 11.78
N LEU A 344 17.77 -10.63 12.26
CA LEU A 344 16.83 -9.85 11.46
C LEU A 344 17.23 -8.36 11.36
N LYS A 345 18.24 -7.94 12.12
CA LYS A 345 18.65 -6.54 12.29
C LYS A 345 19.08 -5.87 10.99
N ASN A 346 19.91 -6.56 10.19
CA ASN A 346 20.40 -6.05 8.90
C ASN A 346 19.28 -5.80 7.88
N LEU A 347 18.11 -6.40 8.09
CA LEU A 347 16.90 -6.18 7.29
C LEU A 347 15.85 -5.36 8.04
N SER A 348 16.10 -5.00 9.29
CA SER A 348 15.17 -4.24 10.15
C SER A 348 13.81 -4.91 10.30
N LEU A 349 13.78 -6.23 10.43
CA LEU A 349 12.52 -6.98 10.55
C LEU A 349 12.22 -7.32 12.01
N PHE A 350 10.93 -7.42 12.32
CA PHE A 350 10.44 -8.15 13.48
C PHE A 350 10.43 -9.66 13.19
N PRO A 351 10.45 -10.52 14.23
CA PRO A 351 10.17 -11.94 14.10
C PRO A 351 8.66 -12.17 13.91
N ILE A 352 8.13 -11.58 12.84
CA ILE A 352 6.74 -11.66 12.41
C ILE A 352 6.77 -11.98 10.92
N GLN A 353 6.12 -13.08 10.55
CA GLN A 353 5.95 -13.44 9.16
C GLN A 353 4.73 -12.69 8.63
N SER A 354 4.96 -11.64 7.82
CA SER A 354 3.88 -10.81 7.29
C SER A 354 2.84 -11.67 6.54
N THR A 355 1.56 -11.38 6.75
CA THR A 355 0.46 -12.08 6.06
C THR A 355 0.51 -11.84 4.55
N LEU A 356 0.81 -10.61 4.12
CA LEU A 356 1.00 -10.30 2.70
C LEU A 356 2.20 -11.04 2.11
N SER A 357 3.26 -11.21 2.90
CA SER A 357 4.40 -12.05 2.51
C SER A 357 3.98 -13.49 2.30
N LYS A 358 3.30 -14.14 3.26
CA LYS A 358 2.79 -15.52 3.09
C LYS A 358 1.91 -15.63 1.85
N PHE A 359 0.92 -14.74 1.74
CA PHE A 359 -0.05 -14.73 0.64
C PHE A 359 0.63 -14.58 -0.72
N MET A 360 1.47 -13.56 -0.92
CA MET A 360 2.08 -13.30 -2.23
C MET A 360 3.18 -14.30 -2.59
N PHE A 361 3.84 -14.88 -1.59
CA PHE A 361 4.86 -15.90 -1.81
C PHE A 361 4.29 -17.15 -2.48
N GLU A 362 3.05 -17.55 -2.16
CA GLU A 362 2.33 -18.64 -2.84
C GLU A 362 2.12 -18.39 -4.34
N PHE A 363 2.14 -17.13 -4.76
CA PHE A 363 2.00 -16.68 -6.15
C PHE A 363 3.33 -16.24 -6.76
N LYS A 364 4.46 -16.58 -6.13
CA LYS A 364 5.83 -16.21 -6.58
C LYS A 364 6.04 -14.71 -6.75
N ALA A 365 5.28 -13.90 -6.01
CA ALA A 365 5.33 -12.45 -6.09
C ALA A 365 5.99 -11.86 -4.84
N ASN A 366 6.79 -10.80 -5.02
CA ASN A 366 7.51 -10.15 -3.95
C ASN A 366 6.65 -9.06 -3.31
N PHE A 367 6.12 -9.29 -2.10
CA PHE A 367 5.17 -8.36 -1.48
C PHE A 367 5.76 -6.96 -1.19
N TYR A 368 7.09 -6.82 -1.07
CA TYR A 368 7.74 -5.52 -0.92
C TYR A 368 7.53 -4.58 -2.12
N GLU A 369 7.09 -5.11 -3.26
CA GLU A 369 6.78 -4.33 -4.47
C GLU A 369 5.43 -3.60 -4.37
N LEU A 370 4.54 -4.02 -3.47
CA LEU A 370 3.27 -3.34 -3.21
C LEU A 370 3.47 -1.89 -2.76
N PHE A 371 4.54 -1.60 -2.02
CA PHE A 371 4.71 -0.30 -1.38
C PHE A 371 5.04 0.79 -2.40
N ALA A 372 4.12 1.73 -2.57
CA ALA A 372 4.33 2.93 -3.38
C ALA A 372 4.70 4.13 -2.49
N PRO A 373 5.56 5.06 -2.95
CA PRO A 373 5.77 6.32 -2.25
C PRO A 373 4.45 7.08 -2.12
N ASP A 374 4.17 7.60 -0.93
CA ASP A 374 3.04 8.48 -0.71
C ASP A 374 3.56 9.91 -0.78
N LEU A 375 3.45 10.53 -1.95
CA LEU A 375 3.99 11.88 -2.15
C LEU A 375 3.33 12.91 -1.24
N MET A 376 2.05 12.73 -0.89
CA MET A 376 1.34 13.67 -0.04
C MET A 376 1.90 13.60 1.39
N HIS A 377 1.97 12.41 1.99
CA HIS A 377 2.43 12.26 3.36
C HIS A 377 3.97 12.29 3.51
N GLU A 378 4.70 11.68 2.58
CA GLU A 378 6.17 11.57 2.67
C GLU A 378 6.91 12.81 2.13
N PHE A 379 6.27 13.62 1.28
CA PHE A 379 6.88 14.83 0.71
C PHE A 379 6.08 16.09 1.02
N GLU A 380 4.87 16.25 0.48
CA GLU A 380 4.13 17.53 0.50
C GLU A 380 3.80 18.01 1.92
N LEU A 381 3.17 17.15 2.73
CA LEU A 381 2.82 17.45 4.12
C LEU A 381 4.00 17.17 5.07
N GLY A 382 4.77 16.12 4.80
CA GLY A 382 5.80 15.64 5.73
C GLY A 382 7.12 16.41 5.70
N VAL A 383 7.56 16.91 4.53
CA VAL A 383 8.95 17.37 4.34
C VAL A 383 9.06 18.71 3.61
N TRP A 384 8.17 18.99 2.67
CA TRP A 384 8.26 20.15 1.76
C TRP A 384 8.34 21.47 2.51
N LYS A 385 7.52 21.66 3.55
CA LYS A 385 7.58 22.87 4.38
C LYS A 385 8.97 23.07 5.00
N GLY A 386 9.61 22.00 5.48
CA GLY A 386 10.95 22.04 6.04
C GLY A 386 12.01 22.37 4.99
N VAL A 387 11.95 21.69 3.83
CA VAL A 387 12.85 21.94 2.69
C VAL A 387 12.70 23.37 2.18
N PHE A 388 11.47 23.82 1.97
CA PHE A 388 11.17 25.18 1.51
C PHE A 388 11.74 26.22 2.48
N ASN A 389 11.50 26.05 3.79
CA ASN A 389 12.08 26.93 4.81
C ASN A 389 13.62 26.93 4.78
N HIS A 390 14.25 25.77 4.54
CA HIS A 390 15.70 25.68 4.41
C HIS A 390 16.21 26.42 3.17
N LEU A 391 15.55 26.25 2.02
CA LEU A 391 15.88 26.98 0.78
C LEU A 391 15.76 28.50 0.98
N LEU A 392 14.70 28.97 1.66
CA LEU A 392 14.57 30.39 2.01
C LEU A 392 15.73 30.90 2.87
N ARG A 393 16.21 30.10 3.84
CA ARG A 393 17.38 30.45 4.65
C ARG A 393 18.66 30.55 3.83
N LEU A 394 18.84 29.68 2.83
CA LEU A 394 19.98 29.75 1.90
C LEU A 394 19.93 31.04 1.06
N LEU A 395 18.75 31.41 0.55
CA LEU A 395 18.56 32.66 -0.20
C LEU A 395 18.83 33.90 0.68
N VAL A 396 18.39 33.89 1.94
CA VAL A 396 18.72 34.96 2.90
C VAL A 396 20.22 35.03 3.14
N ALA A 397 20.90 33.89 3.31
CA ALA A 397 22.33 33.84 3.56
C ALA A 397 23.17 34.28 2.33
N GLN A 398 22.69 34.01 1.11
CA GLN A 398 23.31 34.48 -0.13
C GLN A 398 23.32 36.02 -0.23
N GLY A 399 22.31 36.69 0.34
CA GLY A 399 22.18 38.14 0.29
C GLY A 399 21.86 38.68 -1.11
N GLY A 400 22.20 39.95 -1.37
CA GLY A 400 22.11 40.53 -2.72
C GLY A 400 20.69 40.61 -3.31
N GLY A 401 19.64 40.59 -2.49
CA GLY A 401 18.26 40.63 -2.98
C GLY A 401 17.70 39.29 -3.46
N ALA A 402 18.43 38.17 -3.32
CA ALA A 402 18.02 36.87 -3.85
C ALA A 402 16.65 36.39 -3.34
N LEU A 403 16.31 36.69 -2.08
CA LEU A 403 14.98 36.40 -1.54
C LEU A 403 13.90 37.26 -2.20
N GLN A 404 14.18 38.54 -2.46
CA GLN A 404 13.28 39.45 -3.15
C GLN A 404 13.03 38.98 -4.59
N THR A 405 14.08 38.61 -5.33
CA THR A 405 13.97 38.03 -6.67
C THR A 405 13.17 36.72 -6.68
N PHE A 406 13.35 35.85 -5.67
CA PHE A 406 12.53 34.64 -5.54
C PHE A 406 11.05 34.97 -5.25
N ASN A 407 10.79 36.03 -4.48
CA ASN A 407 9.44 36.49 -4.16
C ASN A 407 8.75 37.27 -5.30
N GLU A 408 9.50 37.71 -6.31
CA GLU A 408 8.96 38.25 -7.56
C GLU A 408 8.25 37.11 -8.32
N ARG A 409 7.04 36.76 -7.89
CA ARG A 409 6.17 35.85 -8.66
C ARG A 409 5.93 36.46 -10.04
N SER A 410 6.05 35.64 -11.09
CA SER A 410 5.66 36.01 -12.45
C SER A 410 4.21 36.53 -12.47
N VAL A 411 4.05 37.84 -12.64
CA VAL A 411 2.76 38.56 -12.85
C VAL A 411 2.12 38.20 -14.21
N PHE A 412 2.56 37.14 -14.88
CA PHE A 412 2.16 36.77 -16.25
C PHE A 412 1.05 35.72 -16.35
N LEU A 413 0.16 35.63 -15.36
CA LEU A 413 -1.11 34.88 -15.48
C LEU A 413 -2.31 35.77 -15.15
N THR A 414 -2.33 36.97 -15.74
CA THR A 414 -3.58 37.69 -15.99
C THR A 414 -3.92 37.48 -17.47
N LEU A 415 -4.94 36.68 -17.71
CA LEU A 415 -5.52 36.39 -19.02
C LEU A 415 -5.83 37.70 -19.78
N VAL A 416 -5.33 37.79 -21.01
CA VAL A 416 -6.00 38.51 -22.12
C VAL A 416 -6.78 37.46 -22.89
#